data_AF-A0A850SXD4-F1
#
_entry.id   AF-A0A850SXD4-F1
#
_cell.length_a   1.000
_cell.length_b   1.000
_cell.length_c   1.000
_cell.angle_alpha   90.00
_cell.angle_beta   90.00
_cell.angle_gamma   90.00
#
_symmetry.space_group_name_H-M   'P 1'
#
loop_
_entity.id
_entity.type
_entity.pdbx_description
1 polymer ?
#
loop_
_entity_poly.entity_id
_entity_poly.type
_entity_poly.pdbx_seq_one_letter_code
_entity_poly.pdbx_strand_id
1 'polypeptide(L)'
;MPTKKSAKRAAPAGPKRRPASKKAQSSAVKTKPTAASVDAFIEKVANPVRRNDARKALALFRKVTGEEPKMWGPSIIGFGEYHYKYESGREGDMCMTGFSPRSTATVFYVMGGVPATDDLFKRLGKFTSGKSCVYVKNLADIDLGVMEKIIAKSVAYMKKTYKAE
;
A
#
# COMPACT_ATOMS: atom_id res chain seq x y z
N MET A 1 -5.73 1.76 -81.23
CA MET A 1 -4.56 0.88 -81.03
C MET A 1 -4.15 0.88 -79.56
N PRO A 2 -3.86 -0.31 -78.99
CA PRO A 2 -3.54 -0.55 -77.57
C PRO A 2 -2.04 -0.33 -77.29
N THR A 3 -1.61 -0.03 -76.07
CA THR A 3 -1.05 -0.97 -75.05
C THR A 3 -0.42 -0.06 -73.97
N LYS A 4 -0.49 -0.36 -72.66
CA LYS A 4 0.23 -1.45 -72.00
C LYS A 4 -0.40 -1.85 -70.66
N LYS A 5 -0.13 -3.12 -70.39
CA LYS A 5 -0.51 -4.02 -69.31
C LYS A 5 0.36 -3.80 -68.06
N SER A 6 -0.22 -4.20 -66.92
CA SER A 6 0.43 -4.82 -65.75
C SER A 6 1.16 -3.94 -64.73
N ALA A 7 0.71 -3.98 -63.47
CA ALA A 7 1.35 -4.80 -62.44
C ALA A 7 0.50 -4.95 -61.16
N LYS A 8 0.52 -6.19 -60.66
CA LYS A 8 -0.04 -6.74 -59.41
C LYS A 8 0.56 -6.08 -58.15
N ARG A 9 -0.26 -5.93 -57.09
CA ARG A 9 0.01 -6.32 -55.67
C ARG A 9 -1.20 -5.92 -54.81
N ALA A 10 -2.04 -6.86 -54.39
CA ALA A 10 -1.93 -7.68 -53.17
C ALA A 10 -2.15 -6.86 -51.89
N ALA A 11 -3.35 -7.02 -51.31
CA ALA A 11 -3.73 -6.58 -49.97
C ALA A 11 -2.96 -7.35 -48.88
N PRO A 12 -2.87 -6.78 -47.67
CA PRO A 12 -2.96 -7.61 -46.48
C PRO A 12 -4.17 -7.24 -45.61
N ALA A 13 -4.87 -8.28 -45.19
CA ALA A 13 -6.04 -8.28 -44.36
C ALA A 13 -5.79 -7.60 -43.01
N GLY A 14 -6.69 -6.69 -42.63
CA GLY A 14 -6.77 -6.18 -41.27
C GLY A 14 -7.13 -7.29 -40.28
N PRO A 15 -6.59 -7.27 -39.05
CA PRO A 15 -6.86 -8.31 -38.08
C PRO A 15 -8.34 -8.30 -37.67
N LYS A 16 -8.93 -9.50 -37.71
CA LYS A 16 -10.33 -9.79 -37.41
C LYS A 16 -10.72 -9.27 -36.02
N ARG A 17 -11.81 -8.50 -35.96
CA ARG A 17 -12.47 -8.03 -34.74
C ARG A 17 -12.83 -9.21 -33.85
N ARG A 18 -12.30 -9.25 -32.62
CA ARG A 18 -12.80 -10.09 -31.52
C ARG A 18 -13.87 -9.30 -30.75
N PRO A 19 -14.97 -9.93 -30.30
CA PRO A 19 -16.02 -9.22 -29.60
C PRO A 19 -15.54 -8.73 -28.22
N ALA A 20 -15.87 -7.49 -27.89
CA ALA A 20 -15.57 -6.87 -26.63
C ALA A 20 -16.47 -7.46 -25.53
N SER A 21 -15.87 -8.17 -24.58
CA SER A 21 -16.52 -8.51 -23.32
C SER A 21 -15.53 -8.36 -22.16
N LYS A 22 -15.62 -7.24 -21.45
CA LYS A 22 -15.60 -7.21 -19.97
C LYS A 22 -16.06 -5.84 -19.49
N LYS A 23 -17.16 -5.88 -18.74
CA LYS A 23 -17.84 -4.77 -18.05
C LYS A 23 -16.85 -3.85 -17.36
N ALA A 24 -17.12 -2.55 -17.44
CA ALA A 24 -16.53 -1.53 -16.58
C ALA A 24 -16.67 -1.97 -15.11
N GLN A 25 -15.55 -2.27 -14.47
CA GLN A 25 -15.51 -2.49 -13.03
C GLN A 25 -15.43 -1.11 -12.36
N SER A 26 -16.49 -0.76 -11.64
CA SER A 26 -16.48 0.37 -10.71
C SER A 26 -15.26 0.23 -9.78
N SER A 27 -14.45 1.29 -9.71
CA SER A 27 -13.20 1.35 -8.95
C SER A 27 -13.46 1.55 -7.46
N ALA A 28 -14.38 0.76 -6.90
CA ALA A 28 -14.62 0.70 -5.48
C ALA A 28 -13.29 0.43 -4.75
N VAL A 29 -13.01 1.26 -3.75
CA VAL A 29 -11.81 1.13 -2.92
C VAL A 29 -11.81 -0.28 -2.33
N LYS A 30 -10.84 -1.11 -2.76
CA LYS A 30 -10.74 -2.52 -2.34
C LYS A 30 -10.25 -2.68 -0.90
N THR A 31 -9.70 -1.60 -0.34
CA THR A 31 -9.14 -1.57 1.01
C THR A 31 -10.19 -1.02 1.95
N LYS A 32 -10.99 -1.91 2.54
CA LYS A 32 -12.02 -1.59 3.54
C LYS A 32 -11.76 -2.41 4.81
N PRO A 33 -12.18 -1.95 5.98
CA PRO A 33 -12.10 -2.75 7.19
C PRO A 33 -12.92 -4.03 7.01
N THR A 34 -12.43 -5.14 7.57
CA THR A 34 -13.05 -6.46 7.50
C THR A 34 -13.20 -7.02 8.91
N ALA A 35 -14.09 -8.01 9.06
CA ALA A 35 -14.23 -8.76 10.32
C ALA A 35 -13.13 -9.83 10.52
N ALA A 36 -12.09 -9.86 9.68
CA ALA A 36 -11.03 -10.84 9.79
C ALA A 36 -10.15 -10.55 11.02
N SER A 37 -9.79 -11.60 11.76
CA SER A 37 -8.88 -11.51 12.89
C SER A 37 -7.45 -11.21 12.42
N VAL A 38 -6.83 -10.19 13.03
CA VAL A 38 -5.44 -9.80 12.80
C VAL A 38 -4.49 -10.89 13.28
N ASP A 39 -4.74 -11.48 14.45
CA ASP A 39 -3.89 -12.53 15.00
C ASP A 39 -3.93 -13.78 14.12
N ALA A 40 -5.13 -14.21 13.69
CA ALA A 40 -5.28 -15.33 12.77
C ALA A 40 -4.62 -15.07 11.41
N PHE A 41 -4.61 -13.83 10.93
CA PHE A 41 -3.88 -13.45 9.71
C PHE A 41 -2.37 -13.56 9.89
N ILE A 42 -1.82 -13.08 11.02
CA ILE A 42 -0.39 -13.20 11.33
C ILE A 42 0.02 -14.67 11.44
N GLU A 43 -0.78 -15.52 12.09
CA GLU A 43 -0.51 -16.95 12.22
C GLU A 43 -0.41 -17.68 10.87
N LYS A 44 -1.19 -17.23 9.87
CA LYS A 44 -1.15 -17.77 8.50
C LYS A 44 0.07 -17.34 7.70
N VAL A 45 0.89 -16.41 8.19
CA VAL A 45 2.15 -16.03 7.53
C VAL A 45 3.10 -17.23 7.53
N ALA A 46 3.35 -17.80 6.36
CA ALA A 46 4.12 -19.03 6.21
C ALA A 46 5.57 -18.91 6.71
N ASN A 47 6.23 -17.79 6.46
CA ASN A 47 7.61 -17.57 6.89
C ASN A 47 7.65 -17.22 8.40
N PRO A 48 8.35 -18.01 9.24
CA PRO A 48 8.37 -17.80 10.69
C PRO A 48 9.06 -16.48 11.09
N VAL A 49 10.09 -16.05 10.36
CA VAL A 49 10.75 -14.76 10.58
C VAL A 49 9.78 -13.62 10.29
N ARG A 50 9.07 -13.67 9.15
CA ARG A 50 8.07 -12.66 8.79
C ARG A 50 6.91 -12.62 9.79
N ARG A 51 6.50 -13.79 10.30
CA ARG A 51 5.46 -13.89 11.35
C ARG A 51 5.91 -13.22 12.64
N ASN A 52 7.14 -13.46 13.08
CA ASN A 52 7.72 -12.80 14.25
C ASN A 52 7.84 -11.28 14.03
N ASP A 53 8.30 -10.88 12.84
CA ASP A 53 8.40 -9.47 12.45
C ASP A 53 7.03 -8.79 12.45
N ALA A 54 5.99 -9.47 11.97
CA ALA A 54 4.62 -8.97 12.00
C ALA A 54 4.12 -8.75 13.44
N ARG A 55 4.47 -9.64 14.38
CA ARG A 55 4.14 -9.46 15.81
C ARG A 55 4.87 -8.27 16.43
N LYS A 56 6.14 -8.07 16.10
CA LYS A 56 6.92 -6.89 16.54
C LYS A 56 6.33 -5.60 15.98
N ALA A 57 5.99 -5.58 14.69
CA ALA A 57 5.33 -4.45 14.07
C ALA A 57 3.96 -4.17 14.71
N LEU A 58 3.15 -5.20 14.97
CA LEU A 58 1.87 -5.08 15.66
C LEU A 58 2.02 -4.38 17.02
N ALA A 59 2.96 -4.83 17.84
CA ALA A 59 3.24 -4.23 19.15
C ALA A 59 3.72 -2.78 19.02
N LEU A 60 4.59 -2.50 18.05
CA LEU A 60 5.09 -1.15 17.76
C LEU A 60 3.95 -0.19 17.39
N PHE A 61 3.07 -0.60 16.47
CA PHE A 61 1.95 0.24 16.06
C PHE A 61 0.94 0.45 17.18
N ARG A 62 0.61 -0.58 17.97
CA ARG A 62 -0.24 -0.42 19.17
C ARG A 62 0.33 0.62 20.13
N LYS A 63 1.63 0.54 20.42
CA LYS A 63 2.34 1.49 21.30
C LYS A 63 2.26 2.93 20.77
N VAL A 64 2.50 3.13 19.48
CA VAL A 64 2.56 4.48 18.87
C VAL A 64 1.17 5.08 18.67
N THR A 65 0.20 4.27 18.25
CA THR A 65 -1.13 4.78 17.87
C THR A 65 -2.09 4.85 19.05
N GLY A 66 -1.99 3.91 19.99
CA GLY A 66 -3.01 3.67 21.02
C GLY A 66 -4.30 3.04 20.48
N GLU A 67 -4.32 2.58 19.23
CA GLU A 67 -5.50 2.08 18.53
C GLU A 67 -5.49 0.55 18.44
N GLU A 68 -6.67 -0.07 18.41
CA GLU A 68 -6.78 -1.50 18.11
C GLU A 68 -6.61 -1.76 16.59
N PRO A 69 -5.86 -2.81 16.22
CA PRO A 69 -5.61 -3.15 14.84
C PRO A 69 -6.87 -3.73 14.19
N LYS A 70 -7.09 -3.40 12.92
CA LYS A 70 -8.14 -4.00 12.08
C LYS A 70 -7.53 -4.53 10.78
N MET A 71 -8.11 -5.58 10.23
CA MET A 71 -7.76 -6.06 8.89
C MET A 71 -8.42 -5.16 7.84
N TRP A 72 -7.61 -4.60 6.95
CA TRP A 72 -8.02 -3.78 5.82
C TRP A 72 -7.76 -4.52 4.51
N GLY A 73 -8.83 -4.86 3.79
CA GLY A 73 -8.76 -5.72 2.63
C GLY A 73 -8.08 -7.07 2.96
N PRO A 74 -7.32 -7.66 2.03
CA PRO A 74 -6.79 -9.02 2.22
C PRO A 74 -5.46 -9.09 2.99
N SER A 75 -4.76 -7.97 3.21
CA SER A 75 -3.34 -8.04 3.61
C SER A 75 -2.79 -6.85 4.39
N ILE A 76 -3.62 -5.88 4.76
CA ILE A 76 -3.18 -4.70 5.52
C ILE A 76 -3.71 -4.83 6.94
N ILE A 77 -2.81 -4.68 7.91
CA ILE A 77 -3.16 -4.48 9.32
C ILE A 77 -3.10 -2.97 9.55
N GLY A 78 -4.28 -2.36 9.68
CA GLY A 78 -4.44 -0.91 9.79
C GLY A 78 -4.81 -0.47 11.21
N PHE A 79 -4.47 0.77 11.53
CA PHE A 79 -4.72 1.42 12.82
C PHE A 79 -5.33 2.79 12.59
N GLY A 80 -6.37 3.10 13.36
CA GLY A 80 -7.20 4.28 13.15
C GLY A 80 -7.88 4.27 11.78
N GLU A 81 -8.68 5.30 11.54
CA GLU A 81 -9.43 5.50 10.31
C GLU A 81 -9.49 7.00 10.01
N TYR A 82 -9.44 7.35 8.73
CA TYR A 82 -9.67 8.72 8.29
C TYR A 82 -10.47 8.71 6.99
N HIS A 83 -11.30 9.74 6.83
CA HIS A 83 -12.04 9.99 5.60
C HIS A 83 -11.24 10.97 4.74
N TYR A 84 -10.98 10.62 3.49
CA TYR A 84 -10.35 11.52 2.52
C TYR A 84 -11.38 12.00 1.51
N LYS A 85 -11.21 13.24 1.05
CA LYS A 85 -11.99 13.83 -0.04
C LYS A 85 -11.05 14.58 -0.98
N TYR A 86 -11.05 14.18 -2.25
CA TYR A 86 -10.30 14.86 -3.30
C TYR A 86 -11.15 15.96 -3.94
N GLU A 87 -10.49 16.97 -4.52
CA GLU A 87 -11.15 18.05 -5.28
C GLU A 87 -12.01 17.53 -6.45
N SER A 88 -11.68 16.36 -6.99
CA SER A 88 -12.46 15.66 -8.01
C SER A 88 -13.79 15.08 -7.51
N GLY A 89 -14.11 15.24 -6.23
CA GLY A 89 -15.30 14.68 -5.58
C GLY A 89 -15.14 13.21 -5.17
N ARG A 90 -13.99 12.59 -5.43
CA ARG A 90 -13.71 11.21 -4.98
C ARG A 90 -13.40 11.23 -3.49
N GLU A 91 -14.17 10.49 -2.71
CA GLU A 91 -13.98 10.34 -1.28
C GLU A 91 -14.03 8.87 -0.83
N GLY A 92 -13.62 8.62 0.41
CA GLY A 92 -13.69 7.30 1.03
C GLY A 92 -12.85 7.19 2.30
N ASP A 93 -12.89 6.01 2.89
CA ASP A 93 -12.21 5.73 4.16
C ASP A 93 -10.95 4.90 3.95
N MET A 94 -9.96 5.13 4.79
CA MET A 94 -8.71 4.38 4.82
C MET A 94 -8.15 4.33 6.24
N CYS A 95 -7.34 3.31 6.54
CA CYS A 95 -6.58 3.30 7.79
C CYS A 95 -5.60 4.47 7.84
N MET A 96 -5.50 5.12 9.00
CA MET A 96 -4.59 6.25 9.22
C MET A 96 -3.13 5.85 9.05
N THR A 97 -2.78 4.65 9.51
CA THR A 97 -1.47 4.03 9.31
C THR A 97 -1.61 2.52 9.40
N GLY A 98 -0.52 1.78 9.14
CA GLY A 98 -0.53 0.33 9.28
C GLY A 98 0.68 -0.33 8.64
N PHE A 99 0.60 -1.65 8.50
CA PHE A 99 1.61 -2.42 7.79
C PHE A 99 1.05 -3.64 7.06
N SER A 100 1.85 -4.20 6.16
CA SER A 100 1.53 -5.42 5.42
C SER A 100 2.75 -6.35 5.40
N PRO A 101 2.70 -7.53 6.05
CA PRO A 101 3.77 -8.51 6.02
C PRO A 101 3.71 -9.31 4.71
N ARG A 102 4.29 -8.77 3.63
CA ARG A 102 4.29 -9.42 2.33
C ARG A 102 5.38 -10.49 2.24
N SER A 103 5.32 -11.29 1.18
CA SER A 103 6.28 -12.38 0.94
C SER A 103 7.74 -11.90 0.87
N THR A 104 7.99 -10.75 0.25
CA THR A 104 9.35 -10.22 0.02
C THR A 104 9.80 -9.16 1.03
N ALA A 105 8.86 -8.43 1.65
CA ALA A 105 9.16 -7.35 2.59
C ALA A 105 7.95 -7.05 3.48
N THR A 106 8.21 -6.50 4.67
CA THR A 106 7.18 -5.83 5.46
C THR A 106 7.07 -4.39 4.95
N VAL A 107 5.85 -4.00 4.57
CA VAL A 107 5.55 -2.64 4.11
C VAL A 107 4.91 -1.87 5.25
N PHE A 108 5.53 -0.77 5.66
CA PHE A 108 5.01 0.19 6.64
C PHE A 108 4.35 1.35 5.91
N TYR A 109 3.12 1.71 6.28
CA TYR A 109 2.37 2.82 5.68
C TYR A 109 2.57 4.09 6.51
N VAL A 110 3.39 5.00 6.01
CA VAL A 110 3.78 6.26 6.65
C VAL A 110 3.16 7.40 5.83
N MET A 111 1.97 7.83 6.21
CA MET A 111 1.03 8.63 5.40
C MET A 111 1.34 10.14 5.37
N GLY A 112 2.62 10.52 5.47
CA GLY A 112 3.07 11.92 5.48
C GLY A 112 3.68 12.34 6.81
N GLY A 113 4.01 13.63 6.95
CA GLY A 113 4.61 14.20 8.16
C GLY A 113 6.11 13.92 8.37
N VAL A 114 6.71 13.08 7.52
CA VAL A 114 8.14 12.76 7.55
C VAL A 114 8.66 12.77 6.12
N PRO A 115 9.28 13.86 5.66
CA PRO A 115 9.86 13.90 4.31
C PRO A 115 10.99 12.86 4.21
N ALA A 116 11.20 12.30 3.02
CA ALA A 116 12.27 11.31 2.81
C ALA A 116 13.68 11.84 3.14
N THR A 117 13.84 13.17 3.19
CA THR A 117 15.07 13.87 3.59
C THR A 117 15.27 13.99 5.10
N ASP A 118 14.29 13.62 5.92
CA ASP A 118 14.39 13.65 7.38
C ASP A 118 15.55 12.75 7.84
N ASP A 119 16.37 13.26 8.78
CA ASP A 119 17.55 12.56 9.28
C ASP A 119 17.22 11.21 9.94
N LEU A 120 15.96 11.00 10.35
CA LEU A 120 15.50 9.68 10.80
C LEU A 120 15.72 8.61 9.73
N PHE A 121 15.48 8.91 8.45
CA PHE A 121 15.69 7.92 7.39
C PHE A 121 17.16 7.58 7.19
N LYS A 122 18.09 8.53 7.41
CA LYS A 122 19.55 8.24 7.37
C LYS A 122 19.98 7.28 8.48
N ARG A 123 19.27 7.30 9.61
CA ARG A 123 19.55 6.47 10.80
C ARG A 123 18.78 5.17 10.83
N LEU A 124 17.81 4.98 9.93
CA LEU A 124 16.87 3.86 9.98
C LEU A 124 17.54 2.52 9.66
N GLY A 125 18.58 2.49 8.83
CA GLY A 125 19.22 1.25 8.37
C GLY A 125 18.83 0.92 6.93
N LYS A 126 18.62 -0.37 6.60
CA LYS A 126 18.34 -0.81 5.22
C LYS A 126 16.85 -0.85 4.93
N PHE A 127 16.39 0.04 4.07
CA PHE A 127 15.02 0.09 3.60
C PHE A 127 14.96 0.58 2.14
N THR A 128 13.80 0.43 1.52
CA THR A 128 13.43 1.21 0.33
C THR A 128 12.15 1.99 0.62
N SER A 129 11.98 3.16 0.02
CA SER A 129 10.81 4.02 0.26
C SER A 129 10.01 4.26 -1.02
N GLY A 130 8.69 4.25 -0.89
CA GLY A 130 7.76 4.84 -1.87
C GLY A 130 7.24 6.19 -1.37
N LYS A 131 6.17 6.70 -1.99
CA LYS A 131 5.57 8.00 -1.63
C LYS A 131 5.05 8.08 -0.19
N SER A 132 4.46 6.99 0.30
CA SER A 132 3.83 6.93 1.64
C SER A 132 4.10 5.57 2.30
N CYS A 133 5.17 4.90 1.89
CA CYS A 133 5.47 3.56 2.36
C CYS A 133 6.96 3.30 2.50
N VAL A 134 7.32 2.52 3.50
CA VAL A 134 8.68 2.06 3.77
C VAL A 134 8.69 0.55 3.69
N TYR A 135 9.56 0.00 2.85
CA TYR A 135 9.71 -1.42 2.62
C TYR A 135 10.95 -1.91 3.36
N VAL A 136 10.74 -2.89 4.23
CA VAL A 136 11.80 -3.46 5.07
C VAL A 136 11.88 -4.95 4.80
N LYS A 137 13.01 -5.42 4.28
CA LYS A 137 13.21 -6.85 3.99
C LYS A 137 13.26 -7.65 5.29
N ASN A 138 14.08 -7.23 6.26
CA ASN A 138 14.17 -7.84 7.58
C ASN A 138 14.13 -6.75 8.65
N LEU A 139 13.37 -6.94 9.73
CA LEU A 139 13.37 -5.97 10.82
C LEU A 139 14.71 -5.86 11.55
N ALA A 140 15.56 -6.89 11.46
CA ALA A 140 16.90 -6.86 12.04
C ALA A 140 17.85 -5.89 11.31
N ASP A 141 17.54 -5.50 10.07
CA ASP A 141 18.35 -4.55 9.30
C ASP A 141 17.99 -3.07 9.58
N ILE A 142 17.03 -2.81 10.47
CA ILE A 142 16.59 -1.46 10.82
C ILE A 142 16.59 -1.19 12.32
N ASP A 143 16.73 0.08 12.68
CA ASP A 143 16.52 0.57 14.04
C ASP A 143 15.01 0.74 14.30
N LEU A 144 14.45 -0.14 15.13
CA LEU A 144 13.03 -0.09 15.50
C LEU A 144 12.66 1.16 16.30
N GLY A 145 13.59 1.74 17.08
CA GLY A 145 13.35 2.99 17.79
C GLY A 145 13.31 4.20 16.86
N VAL A 146 14.08 4.17 15.77
CA VAL A 146 13.98 5.16 14.69
C VAL A 146 12.67 4.97 13.91
N MET A 147 12.30 3.73 13.58
CA MET A 147 11.01 3.43 12.95
C MET A 147 9.83 3.90 13.81
N GLU A 148 9.90 3.71 15.13
CA GLU A 148 8.91 4.23 16.07
C GLU A 148 8.70 5.74 15.91
N LYS A 149 9.79 6.51 15.88
CA LYS A 149 9.75 7.97 15.72
C LYS A 149 9.16 8.39 14.37
N ILE A 150 9.48 7.67 13.30
CA ILE A 150 8.94 7.92 11.96
C ILE A 150 7.42 7.71 11.97
N ILE A 151 6.95 6.57 12.50
CA ILE A 151 5.52 6.27 12.59
C ILE A 151 4.83 7.31 13.48
N ALA A 152 5.41 7.67 14.63
CA ALA A 152 4.82 8.64 15.56
C ALA A 152 4.65 10.02 14.92
N LYS A 153 5.69 10.54 14.23
CA LYS A 153 5.59 11.80 13.48
C LYS A 153 4.49 11.73 12.40
N SER A 154 4.41 10.61 11.69
CA SER A 154 3.42 10.42 10.64
C SER A 154 1.98 10.35 11.17
N VAL A 155 1.77 9.62 12.26
CA VAL A 155 0.49 9.55 12.96
C VAL A 155 0.09 10.92 13.49
N ALA A 156 1.01 11.67 14.09
CA ALA A 156 0.74 13.03 14.57
C ALA A 156 0.33 13.97 13.41
N TYR A 157 1.00 13.88 12.27
CA TYR A 157 0.63 14.64 11.07
C TYR A 157 -0.76 14.27 10.55
N MET A 158 -1.09 12.98 10.47
CA MET A 158 -2.40 12.52 10.03
C MET A 158 -3.50 12.96 10.99
N LYS A 159 -3.27 12.83 12.30
CA LYS A 159 -4.18 13.36 13.32
C LYS A 159 -4.36 14.87 13.15
N LYS A 160 -3.30 15.65 12.92
CA LYS A 160 -3.46 17.10 12.71
C LYS A 160 -4.22 17.45 11.42
N THR A 161 -4.03 16.67 10.36
CA THR A 161 -4.59 16.96 9.03
C THR A 161 -6.05 16.55 8.91
N TYR A 162 -6.42 15.40 9.48
CA TYR A 162 -7.76 14.80 9.33
C TYR A 162 -8.57 14.76 10.62
N LYS A 163 -7.94 15.03 11.76
CA LYS A 163 -8.59 15.33 13.04
C LYS A 163 -8.53 16.85 13.20
N ALA A 164 -9.31 17.53 12.37
CA ALA A 164 -9.84 18.84 12.73
C ALA A 164 -11.25 18.56 13.27
N GLU A 165 -11.47 18.90 14.54
CA GLU A 165 -12.82 19.12 15.05
C GLU A 165 -13.56 20.14 14.18
#